data_AF-A0A350UJ84-F1
#
_entry.id   AF-A0A350UJ84-F1
#
_cell.length_a   1.000
_cell.length_b   1.000
_cell.length_c   1.000
_cell.angle_alpha   90.00
_cell.angle_beta   90.00
_cell.angle_gamma   90.00
#
_symmetry.space_group_name_H-M   'P 1'
#
loop_
_entity.id
_entity.type
_entity.pdbx_description
1 polymer ?
#
loop_
_entity_poly.entity_id
_entity_poly.type
_entity_poly.pdbx_seq_one_letter_code
_entity_poly.pdbx_strand_id
1 'polypeptide(L)'
;MAFCAWGCGMAETRVIQPKPPDGAKEVQASGETRSLDAEVKTFLRDEFTIVSARYFQPASEIPWISISKSVQNQMAEKSFKRTMFEWYEPGLDFVEVYPQEKNRGAFALAIPKESRLDSVRLIGFYVLSAPSAAK
;
A
#
# COMPACT_ATOMS: atom_id res chain seq x y z
N MET A 1 -10.63 -1.56 50.03
CA MET A 1 -10.44 -2.82 49.29
C MET A 1 -11.45 -2.81 48.14
N ALA A 2 -10.97 -2.60 46.91
CA ALA A 2 -11.64 -2.97 45.66
C ALA A 2 -10.57 -2.87 44.57
N PHE A 3 -10.20 -4.05 44.06
CA PHE A 3 -9.25 -4.32 43.00
C PHE A 3 -9.82 -3.91 41.63
N CYS A 4 -8.98 -3.29 40.79
CA CYS A 4 -8.51 -3.81 39.48
C CYS A 4 -8.26 -2.70 38.46
N ALA A 5 -6.99 -2.54 38.11
CA ALA A 5 -6.54 -1.90 36.88
C ALA A 5 -6.66 -2.91 35.72
N TRP A 6 -7.21 -2.49 34.58
CA TRP A 6 -6.82 -2.85 33.19
C TRP A 6 -7.91 -2.32 32.24
N GLY A 7 -7.58 -1.48 31.25
CA GLY A 7 -7.19 -1.95 29.91
C GLY A 7 -8.39 -1.73 28.98
N CYS A 8 -8.36 -0.84 27.99
CA CYS A 8 -7.53 -0.99 26.81
C CYS A 8 -7.33 0.41 26.19
N GLY A 9 -6.12 0.95 26.30
CA GLY A 9 -5.64 1.82 25.24
C GLY A 9 -5.49 0.94 24.00
N MET A 10 -6.53 0.84 23.17
CA MET A 10 -6.33 0.40 21.80
C MET A 10 -5.53 1.51 21.14
N ALA A 11 -4.20 1.37 21.17
CA ALA A 11 -3.40 1.97 20.13
C ALA A 11 -3.97 1.38 18.84
N GLU A 12 -4.87 2.12 18.17
CA GLU A 12 -5.17 1.90 16.76
C GLU A 12 -3.79 1.80 16.11
N THR A 13 -3.39 0.60 15.75
CA THR A 13 -2.14 0.33 15.07
C THR A 13 -2.31 0.80 13.64
N ARG A 14 -2.35 2.13 13.48
CA ARG A 14 -2.51 2.81 12.21
C ARG A 14 -1.30 2.46 11.38
N VAL A 15 -1.52 1.66 10.35
CA VAL A 15 -0.54 1.41 9.29
C VAL A 15 -0.13 2.78 8.75
N ILE A 16 1.17 3.06 8.85
CA ILE A 16 1.75 4.27 8.29
C ILE A 16 1.50 4.30 6.78
N GLN A 17 0.86 5.37 6.33
CA GLN A 17 0.59 5.63 4.93
C GLN A 17 1.42 6.84 4.48
N PRO A 18 2.21 6.71 3.40
CA PRO A 18 2.93 7.83 2.82
C PRO A 18 1.96 8.86 2.23
N LYS A 19 2.45 10.08 2.03
CA LYS A 19 1.70 11.12 1.32
C LYS A 19 1.62 10.77 -0.17
N PRO A 20 0.47 11.01 -0.82
CA PRO A 20 0.36 10.88 -2.27
C PRO A 20 1.25 11.90 -2.98
N PRO A 21 1.52 11.73 -4.28
CA PRO A 21 2.26 12.72 -5.07
C PRO A 21 1.62 14.12 -4.97
N ASP A 22 2.44 15.17 -5.00
CA ASP A 22 1.97 16.55 -4.94
C ASP A 22 0.94 16.84 -6.04
N GLY A 23 -0.15 17.49 -5.64
CA GLY A 23 -1.27 17.81 -6.53
C GLY A 23 -2.15 16.62 -6.92
N ALA A 24 -1.84 15.39 -6.50
CA ALA A 24 -2.70 14.25 -6.80
C ALA A 24 -4.06 14.39 -6.14
N LYS A 25 -5.12 14.11 -6.90
CA LYS A 25 -6.50 14.18 -6.45
C LYS A 25 -6.97 12.79 -6.04
N GLU A 26 -7.57 12.68 -4.86
CA GLU A 26 -8.24 11.44 -4.45
C GLU A 26 -9.49 11.21 -5.30
N VAL A 27 -9.63 9.99 -5.84
CA VAL A 27 -10.73 9.59 -6.71
C VAL A 27 -11.55 8.47 -6.07
N GLN A 28 -12.83 8.43 -6.41
CA GLN A 28 -13.75 7.41 -5.93
C GLN A 28 -13.47 6.06 -6.62
N ALA A 29 -13.88 4.98 -5.96
CA ALA A 29 -13.78 3.64 -6.53
C ALA A 29 -14.59 3.56 -7.84
N SER A 30 -13.95 3.06 -8.89
CA SER A 30 -14.50 2.93 -10.24
C SER A 30 -14.22 1.52 -10.81
N GLY A 31 -14.53 1.29 -12.09
CA GLY A 31 -14.15 0.04 -12.76
C GLY A 31 -12.63 -0.15 -12.78
N GLU A 32 -11.88 0.91 -13.07
CA GLU A 32 -10.40 0.87 -13.14
C GLU A 32 -9.77 0.56 -11.78
N THR A 33 -10.30 1.13 -10.69
CA THR A 33 -9.77 0.85 -9.34
C THR A 33 -10.04 -0.59 -8.92
N ARG A 34 -11.17 -1.18 -9.31
CA ARG A 34 -11.49 -2.58 -9.01
C ARG A 34 -10.59 -3.54 -9.77
N SER A 35 -10.24 -3.23 -11.02
CA SER A 35 -9.24 -4.00 -11.77
C SER A 35 -7.88 -3.95 -11.07
N LEU A 36 -7.47 -2.76 -10.61
CA LEU A 36 -6.23 -2.61 -9.84
C LEU A 36 -6.27 -3.41 -8.52
N ASP A 37 -7.39 -3.40 -7.79
CA ASP A 37 -7.53 -4.21 -6.57
C ASP A 37 -7.33 -5.70 -6.86
N ALA A 38 -7.85 -6.20 -7.98
CA ALA A 38 -7.70 -7.60 -8.39
C ALA A 38 -6.24 -7.93 -8.74
N GLU A 39 -5.55 -7.03 -9.44
CA GLU A 39 -4.11 -7.16 -9.72
C GLU A 39 -3.29 -7.21 -8.44
N VAL A 40 -3.58 -6.33 -7.47
CA VAL A 40 -2.90 -6.30 -6.17
C VAL A 40 -3.18 -7.57 -5.39
N LYS A 41 -4.43 -8.02 -5.31
CA LYS A 41 -4.77 -9.30 -4.64
C LYS A 41 -4.01 -10.48 -5.25
N THR A 42 -3.94 -10.54 -6.59
CA THR A 42 -3.21 -11.57 -7.31
C THR A 42 -1.71 -11.53 -7.00
N PHE A 43 -1.13 -10.33 -6.95
CA PHE A 43 0.27 -10.14 -6.61
C PHE A 43 0.59 -10.56 -5.16
N LEU A 44 -0.31 -10.30 -4.22
CA LEU A 44 -0.11 -10.60 -2.81
C LEU A 44 -0.16 -12.10 -2.48
N ARG A 45 -0.76 -12.95 -3.33
CA ARG A 45 -0.83 -14.43 -3.15
C ARG A 45 -1.17 -14.88 -1.73
N ASP A 46 -2.15 -14.22 -1.11
CA ASP A 46 -2.62 -14.47 0.27
C ASP A 46 -1.63 -14.14 1.41
N GLU A 47 -0.41 -13.67 1.11
CA GLU A 47 0.55 -13.16 2.12
C GLU A 47 0.02 -11.93 2.86
N PHE A 48 -0.93 -11.23 2.26
CA PHE A 48 -1.60 -10.07 2.83
C PHE A 48 -3.05 -9.97 2.34
N THR A 49 -3.92 -9.43 3.18
CA THR A 49 -5.29 -9.05 2.84
C THR A 49 -5.41 -7.53 2.75
N ILE A 50 -6.10 -7.03 1.72
CA ILE A 50 -6.43 -5.61 1.60
C ILE A 50 -7.48 -5.25 2.66
N VAL A 51 -7.13 -4.37 3.59
CA VAL A 51 -8.01 -3.83 4.63
C VAL A 51 -8.75 -2.60 4.11
N SER A 52 -8.03 -1.70 3.45
CA SER A 52 -8.60 -0.50 2.84
C SER A 52 -7.74 -0.04 1.67
N ALA A 53 -8.36 0.64 0.71
CA ALA A 53 -7.70 1.23 -0.44
C ALA A 53 -8.11 2.70 -0.61
N ARG A 54 -7.16 3.52 -1.04
CA ARG A 54 -7.36 4.91 -1.46
C ARG A 54 -6.73 5.09 -2.83
N TYR A 55 -7.40 5.82 -3.71
CA TYR A 55 -7.00 5.94 -5.10
C TYR A 55 -6.71 7.39 -5.42
N PHE A 56 -5.63 7.61 -6.16
CA PHE A 56 -5.19 8.95 -6.52
C PHE A 56 -4.92 9.05 -8.01
N GLN A 57 -5.38 10.16 -8.59
CA GLN A 57 -5.04 10.56 -9.94
C GLN A 57 -4.00 11.69 -9.86
N PRO A 58 -2.79 11.49 -10.39
CA PRO A 58 -1.77 12.54 -10.49
C PRO A 58 -2.28 13.76 -11.27
N ALA A 59 -1.86 14.97 -10.88
CA ALA A 59 -2.21 16.20 -11.59
C ALA A 59 -1.59 16.31 -12.98
N SER A 60 -0.47 15.64 -13.20
CA SER A 60 0.28 15.57 -14.46
C SER A 60 0.72 14.13 -14.72
N GLU A 61 1.18 13.84 -15.93
CA GLU A 61 1.77 12.55 -16.25
C GLU A 61 3.11 12.43 -15.48
N ILE A 62 3.12 11.58 -14.44
CA ILE A 62 4.30 11.33 -13.62
C ILE A 62 4.80 9.90 -13.88
N PRO A 63 6.11 9.70 -14.13
CA PRO A 63 6.67 8.37 -14.25
C PRO A 63 6.53 7.55 -12.97
N TRP A 64 6.27 6.24 -13.11
CA TRP A 64 6.21 5.29 -12.01
C TRP A 64 7.45 5.37 -11.11
N ILE A 65 8.63 5.48 -11.72
CA ILE A 65 9.90 5.55 -10.97
C ILE A 65 9.95 6.75 -10.02
N SER A 66 9.32 7.87 -10.39
CA SER A 66 9.27 9.08 -9.55
C SER A 66 8.32 8.88 -8.37
N ILE A 67 7.16 8.24 -8.61
CA ILE A 67 6.17 7.91 -7.57
C ILE A 67 6.77 6.89 -6.59
N SER A 68 7.32 5.79 -7.11
CA SER A 68 8.00 4.73 -6.36
C SER A 68 9.12 5.30 -5.48
N LYS A 69 10.04 6.11 -6.04
CA LYS A 69 11.13 6.75 -5.26
C LYS A 69 10.60 7.69 -4.17
N SER A 70 9.59 8.50 -4.46
CA SER A 70 8.99 9.40 -3.46
C SER A 70 8.45 8.61 -2.27
N VAL A 71 7.69 7.54 -2.53
CA VAL A 71 7.15 6.67 -1.49
C VAL A 71 8.27 5.93 -0.75
N GLN A 72 9.26 5.38 -1.46
CA GLN A 72 10.41 4.71 -0.84
C GLN A 72 11.15 5.64 0.13
N ASN A 73 11.40 6.89 -0.26
CA ASN A 73 12.05 7.88 0.60
C ASN A 73 11.23 8.12 1.89
N GLN A 74 9.92 8.37 1.75
CA GLN A 74 9.04 8.60 2.89
C GLN A 74 8.96 7.38 3.83
N MET A 75 8.96 6.17 3.28
CA MET A 75 8.94 4.93 4.07
C MET A 75 10.30 4.67 4.74
N ALA A 76 11.41 4.95 4.05
CA ALA A 76 12.76 4.83 4.58
C ALA A 76 13.03 5.82 5.73
N GLU A 77 12.55 7.07 5.63
CA GLU A 77 12.56 8.05 6.73
C GLU A 77 11.86 7.53 7.98
N LYS A 78 10.88 6.64 7.80
CA LYS A 78 10.13 5.97 8.87
C LYS A 78 10.69 4.59 9.24
N SER A 79 11.86 4.22 8.71
CA SER A 79 12.53 2.95 8.94
C SER A 79 11.77 1.71 8.42
N PHE A 80 10.87 1.87 7.45
CA PHE A 80 10.21 0.75 6.76
C PHE A 80 10.90 0.45 5.45
N LYS A 81 11.24 -0.83 5.24
CA LYS A 81 11.84 -1.31 4.01
C LYS A 81 10.80 -1.96 3.11
N ARG A 82 11.01 -1.84 1.80
CA ARG A 82 10.23 -2.57 0.79
C ARG A 82 10.53 -4.06 0.88
N THR A 83 9.50 -4.89 0.85
CA THR A 83 9.61 -6.35 0.67
C THR A 83 9.79 -6.69 -0.80
N MET A 84 10.70 -7.62 -1.08
CA MET A 84 10.83 -8.28 -2.38
C MET A 84 10.42 -9.74 -2.19
N PHE A 85 9.26 -10.11 -2.73
CA PHE A 85 8.80 -11.49 -2.72
C PHE A 85 9.60 -12.33 -3.72
N GLU A 86 9.60 -13.65 -3.56
CA GLU A 86 10.31 -14.56 -4.48
C GLU A 86 9.78 -14.47 -5.92
N TRP A 87 8.50 -14.17 -6.09
CA TRP A 87 7.85 -13.96 -7.38
C TRP A 87 7.85 -12.50 -7.84
N TYR A 88 8.56 -11.61 -7.14
CA TYR A 88 8.67 -10.23 -7.56
C TYR A 88 9.58 -10.11 -8.79
N GLU A 89 9.04 -9.56 -9.88
CA GLU A 89 9.73 -9.31 -11.14
C GLU A 89 9.93 -7.81 -11.35
N PRO A 90 11.15 -7.27 -11.10
CA PRO A 90 11.44 -5.86 -11.26
C PRO A 90 11.11 -5.36 -12.67
N GLY A 91 10.32 -4.30 -12.77
CA GLY A 91 9.94 -3.69 -14.06
C GLY A 91 8.72 -4.33 -14.74
N LEU A 92 8.25 -5.47 -14.24
CA LEU A 92 6.98 -6.10 -14.63
C LEU A 92 5.92 -5.95 -13.54
N ASP A 93 6.36 -6.01 -12.28
CA ASP A 93 5.51 -5.74 -11.14
C ASP A 93 5.45 -4.25 -10.83
N PHE A 94 4.22 -3.78 -10.73
CA PHE A 94 3.92 -2.40 -10.36
C PHE A 94 3.21 -2.33 -9.01
N VAL A 95 3.58 -3.25 -8.12
CA VAL A 95 3.13 -3.31 -6.74
C VAL A 95 4.36 -3.32 -5.84
N GLU A 96 4.40 -2.40 -4.87
CA GLU A 96 5.42 -2.36 -3.84
C GLU A 96 4.77 -2.57 -2.47
N VAL A 97 5.35 -3.44 -1.64
CA VAL A 97 4.82 -3.74 -0.30
C VAL A 97 5.85 -3.34 0.77
N TYR A 98 5.37 -2.71 1.83
CA TYR A 98 6.15 -2.17 2.94
C TYR A 98 5.58 -2.72 4.26
N PRO A 99 6.09 -3.86 4.76
CA PRO A 99 5.62 -4.45 6.01
C PRO A 99 6.00 -3.60 7.22
N GLN A 100 5.13 -3.62 8.22
CA GLN A 100 5.32 -2.97 9.52
C GLN A 100 5.32 -4.07 10.59
N GLU A 101 6.52 -4.55 10.92
CA GLU A 101 6.74 -5.73 11.77
C GLU A 101 6.01 -5.66 13.11
N LYS A 102 5.91 -4.46 13.71
CA LYS A 102 5.31 -4.27 15.04
C LYS A 102 3.81 -4.62 15.09
N ASN A 103 3.09 -4.50 13.98
CA ASN A 103 1.62 -4.51 13.99
C ASN A 103 1.00 -5.53 13.01
N ARG A 104 1.83 -6.36 12.35
CA ARG A 104 1.39 -7.25 11.26
C ARG A 104 0.63 -6.52 10.14
N GLY A 105 0.78 -5.21 10.05
CA GLY A 105 0.22 -4.40 8.98
C GLY A 105 1.26 -4.21 7.89
N ALA A 106 0.83 -3.95 6.67
CA ALA A 106 1.71 -3.49 5.61
C ALA A 106 1.05 -2.35 4.83
N PHE A 107 1.86 -1.51 4.23
CA PHE A 107 1.40 -0.58 3.22
C PHE A 107 1.75 -1.14 1.85
N ALA A 108 0.86 -1.02 0.87
CA ALA A 108 1.23 -1.26 -0.51
C ALA A 108 0.88 -0.10 -1.42
N LEU A 109 1.73 0.08 -2.43
CA LEU A 109 1.58 1.04 -3.49
C LEU A 109 1.42 0.28 -4.80
N ALA A 110 0.44 0.63 -5.63
CA ALA A 110 0.32 0.02 -6.94
C ALA A 110 -0.14 0.98 -8.03
N ILE A 111 0.17 0.63 -9.28
CA ILE A 111 -0.43 1.23 -10.49
C ILE A 111 -0.94 0.10 -11.41
N PRO A 112 -1.91 0.36 -12.29
CA PRO A 112 -2.41 -0.66 -13.22
C PRO A 112 -1.30 -1.17 -14.14
N LYS A 113 -1.23 -2.48 -14.39
CA LYS A 113 -0.23 -3.09 -15.29
C LYS A 113 -0.23 -2.53 -16.70
N GLU A 114 -1.40 -2.13 -17.21
CA GLU A 114 -1.54 -1.52 -18.53
C GLU A 114 -1.15 -0.03 -18.55
N SER A 115 -0.77 0.55 -17.40
CA SER A 115 -0.33 1.94 -17.35
C SER A 115 0.96 2.14 -18.11
N ARG A 116 1.05 3.24 -18.85
CA ARG A 116 2.33 3.70 -19.39
C ARG A 116 3.23 4.09 -18.22
N LEU A 117 4.39 3.45 -18.10
CA LEU A 117 5.33 3.68 -17.00
C LEU A 117 5.82 5.12 -16.91
N ASP A 118 5.80 5.84 -18.03
CA ASP A 118 6.19 7.23 -18.13
C ASP A 118 5.01 8.21 -17.87
N SER A 119 3.79 7.69 -17.76
CA SER A 119 2.55 8.46 -17.65
C SER A 119 1.52 7.70 -16.80
N VAL A 120 1.78 7.62 -15.49
CA VAL A 120 0.84 7.02 -14.54
C VAL A 120 -0.39 7.92 -14.38
N ARG A 121 -1.59 7.33 -14.50
CA ARG A 121 -2.87 8.03 -14.39
C ARG A 121 -3.69 7.63 -13.17
N LEU A 122 -3.37 6.51 -12.54
CA LEU A 122 -4.04 5.99 -11.36
C LEU A 122 -3.02 5.34 -10.44
N ILE A 123 -3.11 5.64 -9.15
CA ILE A 123 -2.26 5.07 -8.11
C ILE A 123 -3.16 4.55 -6.99
N GLY A 124 -2.97 3.30 -6.60
CA GLY A 124 -3.61 2.69 -5.44
C GLY A 124 -2.68 2.71 -4.22
N PHE A 125 -3.21 3.19 -3.10
CA PHE A 125 -2.59 3.18 -1.79
C PHE A 125 -3.38 2.20 -0.93
N TYR A 126 -2.73 1.13 -0.47
CA TYR A 126 -3.38 0.03 0.22
C TYR A 126 -2.86 -0.08 1.64
N VAL A 127 -3.80 -0.23 2.57
CA VAL A 127 -3.53 -0.74 3.90
C VAL A 127 -3.79 -2.23 3.86
N LEU A 128 -2.78 -2.99 4.25
CA LEU A 128 -2.78 -4.43 4.26
C LEU A 128 -2.66 -4.94 5.70
N SER A 129 -3.22 -6.11 5.95
CA SER A 129 -2.94 -6.92 7.14
C SER A 129 -2.37 -8.24 6.73
N ALA A 130 -1.44 -8.80 7.51
CA ALA A 130 -1.07 -10.20 7.37
C ALA A 130 -2.35 -11.07 7.44
N PRO A 131 -2.41 -12.19 6.72
CA PRO A 131 -3.52 -13.11 6.81
C PRO A 131 -3.72 -13.46 8.28
N SER A 132 -4.96 -13.31 8.74
CA SER A 132 -5.34 -13.90 10.03
C SER A 132 -5.05 -15.38 9.87
N ALA A 133 -4.04 -15.89 10.58
CA ALA A 133 -3.77 -17.31 10.60
C ALA A 133 -5.07 -17.98 11.04
N ALA A 134 -5.80 -18.55 10.08
CA ALA A 134 -6.89 -19.45 10.36
C ALA A 134 -6.20 -20.64 11.03
N LYS A 135 -6.31 -20.65 12.35
CA LYS A 135 -5.80 -21.70 13.22
C LYS A 135 -6.62 -22.97 13.01
#